data_AF-A0ABD4T4Y6-F1
#
_entry.id   AF-A0ABD4T4Y6-F1
#
_cell.length_a   1.000
_cell.length_b   1.000
_cell.length_c   1.000
_cell.angle_alpha   90.00
_cell.angle_beta   90.00
_cell.angle_gamma   90.00
#
_symmetry.space_group_name_H-M   'P 1'
#
loop_
_entity.id
_entity.type
_entity.pdbx_description
1 polymer ?
#
loop_
_entity_poly.entity_id
_entity_poly.type
_entity_poly.pdbx_seq_one_letter_code
_entity_poly.pdbx_strand_id
1 'polypeptide(L)'
;MTMKMYHLDQAAQSLVLKALQRDPESLSQAYKMRMAVAYGLERFWGETLRLNGPKATYWQETWNELVEILAEAGLALPNDRPSDVEGIKKMAGKLWAIPVEKQRIAIAVLTQLCDSLVWWTQRYKGSR
;
A
#
# COMPACT_ATOMS: atom_id res chain seq x y z
N MET A 1 3.94 -13.09 -21.86
CA MET A 1 4.37 -12.08 -20.87
C MET A 1 4.01 -12.58 -19.49
N THR A 2 4.92 -13.31 -18.87
CA THR A 2 4.82 -13.78 -17.48
C THR A 2 5.09 -12.57 -16.61
N MET A 3 4.07 -11.76 -16.35
CA MET A 3 4.25 -10.55 -15.55
C MET A 3 4.96 -10.89 -14.25
N LYS A 4 5.76 -9.93 -13.77
CA LYS A 4 6.61 -9.90 -12.57
C LYS A 4 5.88 -10.23 -11.24
N MET A 5 5.02 -11.24 -11.19
CA MET A 5 4.26 -11.66 -10.00
C MET A 5 5.19 -12.01 -8.83
N TYR A 6 6.37 -12.55 -9.13
CA TYR A 6 7.40 -12.82 -8.13
C TYR A 6 7.87 -11.57 -7.39
N HIS A 7 7.83 -10.38 -8.02
CA HIS A 7 8.28 -9.14 -7.37
C HIS A 7 7.26 -8.62 -6.36
N LEU A 8 5.96 -8.69 -6.67
CA LEU A 8 4.89 -8.28 -5.75
C LEU A 8 4.86 -9.14 -4.48
N ASP A 9 5.01 -10.45 -4.63
CA ASP A 9 4.99 -11.36 -3.48
C ASP A 9 6.24 -11.22 -2.60
N GLN A 10 7.42 -11.03 -3.20
CA GLN A 10 8.66 -10.73 -2.48
C GLN A 10 8.61 -9.39 -1.74
N ALA A 11 8.04 -8.36 -2.38
CA ALA A 11 7.81 -7.06 -1.77
C ALA A 11 6.87 -7.19 -0.56
N ALA A 12 5.74 -7.90 -0.72
CA ALA A 12 4.80 -8.15 0.36
C ALA A 12 5.45 -8.91 1.52
N GLN A 13 6.21 -9.97 1.24
CA GLN A 13 6.93 -10.73 2.27
C GLN A 13 7.91 -9.84 3.04
N SER A 14 8.69 -9.03 2.32
CA SER A 14 9.68 -8.13 2.92
C SER A 14 9.02 -7.08 3.81
N LEU A 15 7.92 -6.47 3.36
CA LEU A 15 7.12 -5.52 4.15
C LEU A 15 6.57 -6.16 5.42
N VAL A 16 6.01 -7.37 5.33
CA VAL A 16 5.47 -8.09 6.49
C VAL A 16 6.57 -8.47 7.48
N LEU A 17 7.74 -8.94 7.02
CA LEU A 17 8.86 -9.27 7.90
C LEU A 17 9.41 -8.03 8.62
N LYS A 18 9.56 -6.90 7.91
CA LYS A 18 9.96 -5.61 8.51
C LYS A 18 8.94 -5.17 9.58
N ALA A 19 7.65 -5.26 9.27
CA ALA A 19 6.59 -4.94 10.22
C ALA A 19 6.59 -5.88 11.42
N LEU A 20 6.80 -7.19 11.21
CA LEU A 20 6.88 -8.18 12.28
C LEU A 20 8.05 -7.90 13.24
N GLN A 21 9.21 -7.50 12.73
CA GLN A 21 10.37 -7.12 13.53
C GLN A 21 10.14 -5.82 14.32
N ARG A 22 9.39 -4.87 13.75
CA ARG A 22 9.13 -3.56 14.34
C ARG A 22 8.00 -3.61 15.39
N ASP A 23 6.85 -4.14 15.00
CA ASP A 23 5.66 -4.27 15.81
C ASP A 23 4.72 -5.34 15.21
N PRO A 24 4.67 -6.55 15.79
CA PRO A 24 3.77 -7.61 15.33
C PRO A 24 2.29 -7.21 15.29
N GLU A 25 1.85 -6.24 16.11
CA GLU A 25 0.46 -5.78 16.08
C GLU A 25 0.11 -5.01 14.81
N SER A 26 1.09 -4.47 14.10
CA SER A 26 0.87 -3.72 12.86
C SER A 26 0.24 -4.59 11.77
N LEU A 27 0.50 -5.90 11.80
CA LEU A 27 -0.06 -6.87 10.87
C LEU A 27 -1.58 -7.06 11.02
N SER A 28 -2.16 -6.71 12.19
CA SER A 28 -3.61 -6.78 12.41
C SER A 28 -4.43 -5.88 11.47
N GLN A 29 -3.80 -4.90 10.84
CA GLN A 29 -4.45 -3.97 9.92
C GLN A 29 -4.59 -4.51 8.49
N ALA A 30 -3.92 -5.61 8.12
CA ALA A 30 -3.86 -6.10 6.74
C ALA A 30 -5.25 -6.32 6.12
N TYR A 31 -6.17 -6.95 6.85
CA TYR A 31 -7.54 -7.14 6.38
C TYR A 31 -8.32 -5.83 6.21
N LYS A 32 -8.14 -4.87 7.11
CA LYS A 32 -8.83 -3.57 7.04
C LYS A 32 -8.35 -2.77 5.82
N MET A 33 -7.05 -2.78 5.57
CA MET A 33 -6.45 -2.07 4.45
C MET A 33 -6.79 -2.70 3.12
N ARG A 34 -6.89 -4.04 3.04
CA ARG A 34 -7.44 -4.74 1.87
C ARG A 34 -8.85 -4.23 1.51
N MET A 35 -9.72 -4.06 2.50
CA MET A 35 -11.08 -3.53 2.27
C MET A 35 -11.07 -2.07 1.80
N ALA A 36 -10.10 -1.26 2.23
CA ALA A 36 -9.98 0.13 1.81
C ALA A 36 -9.68 0.28 0.31
N VAL A 37 -9.00 -0.70 -0.31
CA VAL A 37 -8.64 -0.67 -1.74
C VAL A 37 -9.87 -0.55 -2.65
N ALA A 38 -10.99 -1.19 -2.27
CA ALA A 38 -12.24 -1.15 -3.04
C ALA A 38 -12.83 0.27 -3.16
N TYR A 39 -12.47 1.17 -2.25
CA TYR A 39 -12.91 2.56 -2.24
C TYR A 39 -11.95 3.50 -3.01
N GLY A 40 -10.88 2.97 -3.59
CA GLY A 40 -9.95 3.69 -4.45
C GLY A 40 -8.63 4.10 -3.78
N LEU A 41 -7.74 4.67 -4.61
CA LEU A 41 -6.37 5.03 -4.22
C LEU A 41 -6.32 6.09 -3.13
N GLU A 42 -7.18 7.11 -3.21
CA GLU A 42 -7.24 8.17 -2.19
C GLU A 42 -7.66 7.62 -0.83
N ARG A 43 -8.66 6.74 -0.78
CA ARG A 43 -9.12 6.17 0.49
C ARG A 43 -8.04 5.32 1.14
N PHE A 44 -7.32 4.52 0.34
CA PHE A 44 -6.21 3.71 0.83
C PHE A 44 -5.05 4.59 1.34
N TRP A 45 -4.63 5.57 0.55
CA TRP A 45 -3.56 6.49 0.94
C TRP A 45 -3.94 7.31 2.19
N GLY A 46 -5.15 7.86 2.25
CA GLY A 46 -5.62 8.65 3.39
C GLY A 46 -5.72 7.85 4.69
N GLU A 47 -5.94 6.53 4.61
CA GLU A 47 -5.92 5.66 5.77
C GLU A 47 -4.53 5.60 6.43
N THR A 48 -3.46 5.77 5.65
CA THR A 48 -2.09 5.85 6.19
C THR A 48 -1.88 7.08 7.08
N LEU A 49 -2.57 8.19 6.80
CA LEU A 49 -2.54 9.41 7.61
C LEU A 49 -3.35 9.28 8.91
N ARG A 50 -4.37 8.41 8.91
CA ARG A 50 -5.21 8.14 10.09
C ARG A 50 -4.49 7.26 11.11
N LEU A 51 -3.57 6.42 10.65
CA LEU A 51 -2.79 5.52 11.50
C LEU A 51 -1.65 6.29 12.17
N ASN A 52 -1.20 5.79 13.32
CA ASN A 52 -0.10 6.38 14.09
C ASN A 52 0.97 5.32 14.41
N GLY A 53 2.19 5.79 14.66
CA GLY A 53 3.29 4.94 15.11
C GLY A 53 3.70 3.85 14.09
N PRO A 54 4.12 2.65 14.55
CA PRO A 54 4.60 1.58 13.67
C PRO A 54 3.61 1.16 12.57
N LYS A 55 2.30 1.24 12.87
CA LYS A 55 1.22 0.96 11.91
C LYS A 55 1.26 1.93 10.74
N ALA A 56 1.39 3.22 11.02
CA ALA A 56 1.51 4.24 9.97
C ALA A 56 2.74 4.00 9.10
N THR A 57 3.88 3.70 9.71
CA THR A 57 5.13 3.43 8.99
C THR A 57 4.98 2.24 8.04
N TYR A 58 4.38 1.13 8.49
CA TYR A 58 4.17 -0.05 7.66
C TYR A 58 3.32 0.24 6.40
N TRP A 59 2.23 0.99 6.55
CA TRP A 59 1.37 1.32 5.42
C TRP A 59 1.93 2.42 4.53
N GLN A 60 2.72 3.33 5.09
CA GLN A 60 3.49 4.29 4.31
C GLN A 60 4.57 3.59 3.48
N GLU A 61 5.30 2.63 4.05
CA GLU A 61 6.24 1.77 3.33
C GLU A 61 5.54 0.99 2.21
N THR A 62 4.36 0.43 2.50
CA THR A 62 3.53 -0.27 1.52
C THR A 62 3.13 0.65 0.36
N TRP A 63 2.77 1.90 0.64
CA TRP A 63 2.44 2.88 -0.39
C TRP A 63 3.66 3.27 -1.24
N ASN A 64 4.84 3.45 -0.63
CA ASN A 64 6.07 3.72 -1.38
C ASN A 64 6.42 2.56 -2.31
N GLU A 65 6.31 1.32 -1.81
CA GLU A 65 6.57 0.12 -2.60
C GLU A 65 5.63 0.02 -3.81
N LEU A 66 4.34 0.33 -3.62
CA LEU A 66 3.38 0.40 -4.72
C LEU A 66 3.80 1.43 -5.78
N VAL A 67 4.26 2.61 -5.34
CA VAL A 67 4.73 3.68 -6.23
C VAL A 67 5.93 3.21 -7.05
N GLU A 68 6.89 2.52 -6.43
CA GLU A 68 8.06 1.96 -7.10
C GLU A 68 7.68 0.88 -8.13
N ILE A 69 6.84 -0.07 -7.74
CA ILE A 69 6.37 -1.15 -8.62
C ILE A 69 5.62 -0.59 -9.85
N LEU A 70 4.78 0.41 -9.65
CA LEU A 70 4.04 1.04 -10.74
C LEU A 70 4.93 1.92 -11.60
N ALA A 71 5.95 2.57 -11.03
CA ALA A 71 6.93 3.33 -11.79
C ALA A 71 7.71 2.43 -12.77
N GLU A 72 8.08 1.21 -12.36
CA GLU A 72 8.69 0.23 -13.27
C GLU A 72 7.77 -0.17 -14.44
N ALA A 73 6.46 -0.05 -14.26
CA ALA A 73 5.46 -0.30 -15.29
C ALA A 73 5.09 0.96 -16.10
N GLY A 74 5.80 2.08 -15.89
CA GLY A 74 5.56 3.34 -16.59
C GLY A 74 4.37 4.15 -16.05
N LEU A 75 3.90 3.83 -14.83
CA LEU A 75 2.80 4.51 -14.17
C LEU A 75 3.31 5.24 -12.92
N ALA A 76 3.47 6.56 -13.04
CA ALA A 76 3.83 7.39 -11.89
C ALA A 76 2.61 7.64 -11.00
N LEU A 77 2.66 7.14 -9.76
CA LEU A 77 1.73 7.52 -8.70
C LEU A 77 2.32 8.67 -7.87
N PRO A 78 1.49 9.63 -7.42
CA PRO A 78 1.95 10.65 -6.50
C PRO A 78 2.28 10.02 -5.13
N ASN A 79 3.26 10.58 -4.42
CA ASN A 79 3.74 10.07 -3.14
C ASN A 79 4.13 11.20 -2.18
N ASP A 80 3.33 12.27 -2.15
CA ASP A 80 3.59 13.37 -1.24
C ASP A 80 3.29 12.95 0.22
N ARG A 81 4.04 13.52 1.16
CA ARG A 81 3.86 13.34 2.61
C ARG A 81 3.46 14.66 3.26
N PRO A 82 2.21 15.10 3.08
CA PRO A 82 1.77 16.38 3.61
C PRO A 82 1.65 16.33 5.14
N SER A 83 2.05 17.41 5.79
CA SER A 83 1.87 17.62 7.24
C SER A 83 0.73 18.58 7.55
N ASP A 84 0.10 19.16 6.53
CA ASP A 84 -0.92 20.19 6.62
C ASP A 84 -2.14 19.87 5.73
N VAL A 85 -3.27 20.52 6.03
CA VAL A 85 -4.55 20.29 5.33
C VAL A 85 -4.44 20.65 3.85
N GLU A 86 -3.66 21.68 3.51
CA GLU A 86 -3.47 22.12 2.13
C GLU A 86 -2.66 21.10 1.32
N GLY A 87 -1.60 20.53 1.90
CA GLY A 87 -0.86 19.44 1.30
C GLY A 87 -1.72 18.20 1.08
N ILE A 88 -2.60 17.86 2.03
CA ILE A 88 -3.55 16.73 1.89
C ILE A 88 -4.47 16.95 0.69
N LYS A 89 -5.05 18.14 0.55
CA LYS A 89 -5.91 18.48 -0.60
C LYS A 89 -5.16 18.38 -1.93
N LYS A 90 -3.92 18.87 -1.99
CA LYS A 90 -3.09 18.78 -3.20
C LYS A 90 -2.80 17.34 -3.58
N MET A 91 -2.42 16.50 -2.62
CA MET A 91 -2.12 15.09 -2.84
C MET A 91 -3.37 14.31 -3.27
N ALA A 92 -4.53 14.54 -2.63
CA ALA A 92 -5.81 13.97 -3.05
C ALA A 92 -6.19 14.41 -4.48
N GLY A 93 -6.01 15.69 -4.80
CA GLY A 93 -6.23 16.22 -6.15
C GLY A 93 -5.34 15.54 -7.21
N LYS A 94 -4.07 15.28 -6.89
CA LYS A 94 -3.16 14.51 -7.78
C LYS A 94 -3.67 13.09 -8.02
N LEU A 95 -4.19 12.41 -6.99
CA LEU A 95 -4.77 11.06 -7.12
C LEU A 95 -6.03 11.06 -7.99
N TRP A 96 -6.90 12.06 -7.83
CA TRP A 96 -8.12 12.19 -8.63
C TRP A 96 -7.85 12.57 -10.09
N ALA A 97 -6.74 13.27 -10.37
CA ALA A 97 -6.34 13.66 -11.72
C ALA A 97 -5.74 12.51 -12.55
N ILE A 98 -5.49 11.33 -11.95
CA ILE A 98 -4.97 10.17 -12.68
C ILE A 98 -6.04 9.66 -13.67
N PRO A 99 -5.70 9.40 -14.95
CA PRO A 99 -6.63 8.82 -15.91
C PRO A 99 -7.24 7.51 -15.40
N VAL A 100 -8.54 7.29 -15.69
CA VAL A 100 -9.32 6.16 -15.16
C VAL A 100 -8.68 4.80 -15.50
N GLU A 101 -8.10 4.66 -16.69
CA GLU A 101 -7.42 3.45 -17.14
C GLU A 101 -6.20 3.15 -16.26
N LYS A 102 -5.42 4.18 -15.92
CA LYS A 102 -4.26 4.07 -15.03
C LYS A 102 -4.69 3.82 -13.59
N GLN A 103 -5.77 4.46 -13.12
CA GLN A 103 -6.32 4.19 -11.80
C GLN A 103 -6.74 2.73 -11.65
N ARG A 104 -7.40 2.14 -12.66
CA ARG A 104 -7.79 0.72 -12.65
C ARG A 104 -6.59 -0.21 -12.54
N ILE A 105 -5.51 0.06 -13.28
CA ILE A 105 -4.26 -0.70 -13.20
C ILE A 105 -3.67 -0.59 -11.79
N ALA A 106 -3.54 0.64 -11.26
CA ALA A 106 -2.98 0.87 -9.94
C ALA A 106 -3.80 0.18 -8.84
N ILE A 107 -5.14 0.23 -8.90
CA ILE A 107 -6.04 -0.45 -7.97
C ILE A 107 -5.88 -1.99 -8.08
N ALA A 108 -5.75 -2.53 -9.29
CA ALA A 108 -5.55 -3.97 -9.49
C ALA A 108 -4.21 -4.43 -8.86
N VAL A 109 -3.14 -3.69 -9.09
CA VAL A 109 -1.81 -3.98 -8.51
C VAL A 109 -1.84 -3.84 -6.98
N LEU A 110 -2.46 -2.78 -6.46
CA LEU A 110 -2.63 -2.59 -5.02
C LEU A 110 -3.48 -3.69 -4.39
N THR A 111 -4.54 -4.14 -5.06
CA THR A 111 -5.36 -5.27 -4.59
C THR A 111 -4.51 -6.52 -4.47
N GLN A 112 -3.74 -6.86 -5.51
CA GLN A 112 -2.86 -8.02 -5.50
C GLN A 112 -1.79 -7.93 -4.40
N LEU A 113 -1.19 -6.74 -4.22
CA LEU A 113 -0.22 -6.50 -3.15
C LEU A 113 -0.85 -6.73 -1.77
N CYS A 114 -2.04 -6.16 -1.52
CA CYS A 114 -2.77 -6.35 -0.27
C CYS A 114 -3.15 -7.83 -0.02
N ASP A 115 -3.52 -8.56 -1.07
CA ASP A 115 -3.82 -9.99 -0.97
C ASP A 115 -2.58 -10.80 -0.55
N SER A 116 -1.42 -10.53 -1.15
CA SER A 116 -0.13 -11.10 -0.73
C SER A 116 0.24 -10.71 0.71
N LEU A 117 0.04 -9.44 1.11
CA LEU A 117 0.30 -8.99 2.49
C LEU A 117 -0.55 -9.74 3.51
N VAL A 118 -1.84 -9.97 3.22
CA VAL A 118 -2.74 -10.75 4.07
C VAL A 118 -2.27 -12.21 4.17
N TRP A 119 -1.87 -12.82 3.04
CA TRP A 119 -1.35 -14.18 3.02
C TRP A 119 -0.11 -14.35 3.90
N TRP A 120 0.90 -13.51 3.71
CA TRP A 120 2.12 -13.54 4.51
C TRP A 120 1.86 -13.21 5.98
N THR A 121 0.97 -12.27 6.26
CA THR A 121 0.52 -11.97 7.63
C THR A 121 -0.07 -13.20 8.31
N GLN A 122 -0.95 -13.95 7.64
CA GLN A 122 -1.49 -15.19 8.21
C GLN A 122 -0.41 -16.26 8.36
N ARG A 123 0.54 -16.35 7.42
CA ARG A 123 1.60 -17.36 7.46
C ARG A 123 2.55 -17.21 8.65
N TYR A 124 2.81 -15.98 9.07
CA TYR A 124 3.65 -15.68 10.23
C TYR A 124 2.87 -15.51 11.53
N LYS A 125 1.53 -15.53 11.46
CA LYS A 125 0.67 -15.54 12.64
C LYS A 125 0.90 -16.85 13.40
N GLY A 126 1.51 -16.75 14.58
CA GLY A 126 1.85 -17.90 15.43
C GLY A 126 3.31 -18.37 15.32
N SER A 127 4.15 -17.74 14.50
CA SER A 127 5.60 -17.97 14.49
C SER A 127 6.34 -17.23 15.63
N ARG A 128 5.69 -17.09 16.79
CA ARG A 128 6.24 -16.45 17.99
C ARG A 128 7.01 -17.45 18.83
#